data_AF-A0A5B7HC90-F1
#
_entry.id   AF-A0A5B7HC90-F1
#
_cell.length_a   1.000
_cell.length_b   1.000
_cell.length_c   1.000
_cell.angle_alpha   90.00
_cell.angle_beta   90.00
_cell.angle_gamma   90.00
#
_symmetry.space_group_name_H-M   'P 1'
#
loop_
_entity.id
_entity.type
_entity.pdbx_description
1 polymer ?
#
loop_
_entity_poly.entity_id
_entity_poly.type
_entity_poly.pdbx_seq_one_letter_code
_entity_poly.pdbx_strand_id
1 'polypeptide(L)'
;MVTFSGSSSGRTQQNACVVLQEVCRCGSGELGCDKATSDEISVLLDSLQAPAQSVRDAALRGLLVLVNSLPRVEDDVEAWLQVAHRLWVAKHDVAEDVANLAQELWTKANMEADGALSDGILGDVVHPVAAVRAAGAAALASLAKDNPDLVAPITIQLIETFKEKTEMTPAVRDKYDRVVVEAVDLWEGRAGVAMALQQLAPLLTTETVVTLANFFVPDALGDRNAEVRNKMLEAAMSVVNSHGKETVNSLLPVFEKFLNTAPNHASYDAVRQSVIILMGSLAKHLEHSDPKIKPIVAKLVEALHTPSQQVQEAVANCLHPLVPAIRDECPKLVSKLMTVLLESENYGERKGAAYGLASLVKGMGILALKQLDIMNQLTNAIQVI
;
A
#
# COMPACT_ATOMS: atom_id res chain seq x y z
N MET A 1 -17.48 -25.71 -19.17
CA MET A 1 -16.29 -24.87 -18.91
C MET A 1 -16.64 -23.44 -19.31
N VAL A 2 -17.21 -22.67 -18.38
CA VAL A 2 -17.63 -21.27 -18.62
C VAL A 2 -16.45 -20.37 -18.25
N THR A 3 -15.94 -19.59 -19.18
CA THR A 3 -14.93 -18.55 -18.93
C THR A 3 -15.63 -17.20 -18.86
N PHE A 4 -15.45 -16.46 -17.77
CA PHE A 4 -16.06 -15.16 -17.58
C PHE A 4 -15.28 -14.06 -18.34
N SER A 5 -15.86 -13.49 -19.40
CA SER A 5 -15.25 -12.38 -20.14
C SER A 5 -15.81 -11.03 -19.66
N GLY A 6 -15.00 -10.22 -19.00
CA GLY A 6 -15.37 -8.89 -18.49
C GLY A 6 -15.36 -7.74 -19.51
N SER A 7 -15.15 -7.99 -20.80
CA SER A 7 -14.90 -6.96 -21.83
C SER A 7 -16.13 -6.53 -22.66
N SER A 8 -17.34 -6.94 -22.28
CA SER A 8 -18.58 -6.67 -23.00
C SER A 8 -19.34 -5.43 -22.48
N SER A 9 -20.38 -4.99 -23.21
CA SER A 9 -21.21 -3.85 -22.79
C SER A 9 -21.93 -4.12 -21.47
N GLY A 10 -22.21 -3.09 -20.67
CA GLY A 10 -22.86 -3.25 -19.36
C GLY A 10 -24.21 -4.00 -19.42
N ARG A 11 -24.99 -3.81 -20.49
CA ARG A 11 -26.24 -4.57 -20.69
C ARG A 11 -25.99 -6.06 -20.93
N THR A 12 -24.94 -6.39 -21.68
CA THR A 12 -24.54 -7.79 -21.94
C THR A 12 -24.09 -8.45 -20.64
N GLN A 13 -23.28 -7.75 -19.84
CA GLN A 13 -22.80 -8.23 -18.55
C GLN A 13 -23.96 -8.51 -17.58
N GLN A 14 -24.92 -7.59 -17.48
CA GLN A 14 -26.10 -7.77 -16.62
C GLN A 14 -26.92 -8.98 -17.04
N ASN A 15 -27.18 -9.14 -18.34
CA ASN A 15 -27.91 -10.29 -18.87
C ASN A 15 -27.16 -11.60 -18.59
N ALA A 16 -25.84 -11.62 -18.77
CA ALA A 16 -25.02 -12.79 -18.48
C ALA A 16 -25.04 -13.15 -16.99
N CYS A 17 -25.01 -12.15 -16.09
CA CYS A 17 -25.13 -12.36 -14.66
C CYS A 17 -26.50 -12.98 -14.30
N VAL A 18 -27.59 -12.50 -14.87
CA VAL A 18 -28.93 -13.08 -14.63
C VAL A 18 -28.97 -14.54 -15.11
N VAL A 19 -28.46 -14.82 -16.31
CA VAL A 19 -28.39 -16.19 -16.83
C VAL A 19 -27.55 -17.09 -15.92
N LEU A 20 -26.42 -16.61 -15.42
CA LEU A 20 -25.59 -17.35 -14.47
C LEU A 20 -26.38 -17.71 -13.21
N GLN A 21 -27.09 -16.75 -12.62
CA GLN A 21 -27.87 -17.00 -11.40
C GLN A 21 -28.98 -18.02 -11.62
N GLU A 22 -29.62 -18.02 -12.80
CA GLU A 22 -30.61 -19.04 -13.16
C GLU A 22 -29.97 -20.43 -13.31
N VAL A 23 -28.77 -20.52 -13.90
CA VAL A 23 -28.00 -21.78 -13.96
C VAL A 23 -27.62 -22.25 -12.55
N CYS A 24 -27.13 -21.35 -11.69
CA CYS A 24 -26.83 -21.67 -10.30
C CYS A 24 -28.08 -22.14 -9.54
N ARG A 25 -29.27 -21.61 -9.84
CA ARG A 25 -30.51 -22.06 -9.18
C ARG A 25 -30.78 -23.55 -9.44
N CYS A 26 -30.49 -24.04 -10.65
CA CYS A 26 -30.61 -25.46 -10.97
C CYS A 26 -29.71 -26.36 -10.11
N GLY A 27 -28.57 -25.84 -9.62
CA GLY A 27 -27.62 -26.55 -8.74
C GLY A 27 -27.72 -26.16 -7.27
N SER A 28 -28.78 -25.48 -6.84
CA SER A 28 -28.90 -24.89 -5.50
C SER A 28 -29.03 -25.91 -4.36
N GLY A 29 -29.41 -27.16 -4.66
CA GLY A 29 -29.77 -28.17 -3.66
C GLY A 29 -31.17 -27.98 -3.05
N GLU A 30 -31.96 -27.03 -3.56
CA GLU A 30 -33.37 -26.88 -3.18
C GLU A 30 -34.25 -27.99 -3.76
N LEU A 31 -35.49 -28.10 -3.28
CA LEU A 31 -36.44 -29.12 -3.76
C LEU A 31 -36.66 -28.98 -5.28
N GLY A 32 -36.35 -30.05 -6.02
CA GLY A 32 -36.47 -30.08 -7.48
C GLY A 32 -35.24 -29.55 -8.22
N CYS A 33 -34.19 -29.16 -7.51
CA CYS A 33 -32.89 -28.78 -8.06
C CYS A 33 -31.85 -29.88 -7.78
N ASP A 34 -30.82 -29.94 -8.63
CA ASP A 34 -29.63 -30.73 -8.35
C ASP A 34 -28.73 -30.02 -7.31
N LYS A 35 -27.69 -30.69 -6.82
CA LYS A 35 -26.66 -30.08 -5.97
C LYS A 35 -25.41 -29.82 -6.79
N ALA A 36 -24.95 -28.57 -6.79
CA ALA A 36 -23.72 -28.18 -7.48
C ALA A 36 -22.53 -29.01 -7.00
N THR A 37 -21.70 -29.42 -7.94
CA THR A 37 -20.46 -30.17 -7.70
C THR A 37 -19.34 -29.26 -7.19
N SER A 38 -18.32 -29.84 -6.57
CA SER A 38 -17.12 -29.10 -6.14
C SER A 38 -16.42 -28.39 -7.30
N ASP A 39 -16.40 -28.99 -8.50
CA ASP A 39 -15.82 -28.38 -9.70
C ASP A 39 -16.59 -27.13 -10.14
N GLU A 40 -17.93 -27.17 -10.10
CA GLU A 40 -18.77 -26.02 -10.43
C GLU A 40 -18.63 -24.88 -9.44
N ILE A 41 -18.53 -25.21 -8.14
CA ILE A 41 -18.24 -24.22 -7.08
C ILE A 41 -16.84 -23.64 -7.28
N SER A 42 -15.84 -24.47 -7.57
CA SER A 42 -14.46 -24.03 -7.79
C SER A 42 -14.34 -23.02 -8.93
N VAL A 43 -15.06 -23.20 -10.03
CA VAL A 43 -15.10 -22.22 -11.14
C VAL A 43 -15.58 -20.83 -10.67
N LEU A 44 -16.57 -20.77 -9.78
CA LEU A 44 -17.05 -19.51 -9.23
C LEU A 44 -16.05 -18.92 -8.23
N LEU A 45 -15.42 -19.74 -7.40
CA LEU A 45 -14.37 -19.31 -6.47
C LEU A 45 -13.15 -18.73 -7.20
N ASP A 46 -12.69 -19.39 -8.27
CA ASP A 46 -11.59 -18.91 -9.11
C ASP A 46 -11.95 -17.58 -9.78
N SER A 47 -13.22 -17.39 -10.13
CA SER A 47 -13.72 -16.15 -10.72
C SER A 47 -13.68 -14.97 -9.75
N LEU A 48 -13.58 -15.20 -8.43
CA LEU A 48 -13.33 -14.15 -7.43
C LEU A 48 -11.90 -13.58 -7.55
N GLN A 49 -11.00 -14.22 -8.28
CA GLN A 49 -9.64 -13.73 -8.52
C GLN A 49 -9.54 -12.93 -9.83
N ALA A 50 -10.64 -12.75 -10.56
CA ALA A 50 -10.64 -12.08 -11.84
C ALA A 50 -10.31 -10.57 -11.72
N PRO A 51 -9.59 -9.98 -12.70
CA PRO A 51 -9.29 -8.55 -12.69
C PRO A 51 -10.54 -7.67 -12.80
N ALA A 52 -11.57 -8.13 -13.51
CA ALA A 52 -12.81 -7.38 -13.72
C ALA A 52 -13.75 -7.50 -12.52
N GLN A 53 -14.13 -6.36 -11.93
CA GLN A 53 -15.09 -6.29 -10.82
C GLN A 53 -16.42 -7.00 -11.15
N SER A 54 -16.94 -6.81 -12.37
CA SER A 54 -18.22 -7.42 -12.79
C SER A 54 -18.19 -8.95 -12.80
N VAL A 55 -17.02 -9.56 -13.00
CA VAL A 55 -16.87 -11.02 -12.93
C VAL A 55 -16.91 -11.50 -11.49
N ARG A 56 -16.23 -10.79 -10.58
CA ARG A 56 -16.23 -11.11 -9.15
C ARG A 56 -17.62 -10.92 -8.53
N ASP A 57 -18.32 -9.84 -8.88
CA ASP A 57 -19.72 -9.60 -8.50
C ASP A 57 -20.64 -10.74 -8.96
N ALA A 58 -20.58 -11.11 -10.25
CA ALA A 58 -21.40 -12.18 -10.81
C ALA A 58 -21.11 -13.53 -10.13
N ALA A 59 -19.84 -13.84 -9.86
CA ALA A 59 -19.44 -15.05 -9.17
C ALA A 59 -20.01 -15.13 -7.74
N LEU A 60 -19.93 -14.04 -6.96
CA LEU A 60 -20.54 -13.98 -5.62
C LEU A 60 -22.06 -14.12 -5.67
N ARG A 61 -22.72 -13.51 -6.65
CA ARG A 61 -24.18 -13.68 -6.85
C ARG A 61 -24.56 -15.12 -7.17
N GLY A 62 -23.73 -15.83 -7.95
CA GLY A 62 -23.90 -17.26 -8.20
C GLY A 62 -23.70 -18.09 -6.93
N LEU A 63 -22.62 -17.83 -6.18
CA LEU A 63 -22.33 -18.51 -4.92
C LEU A 63 -23.40 -18.25 -3.85
N LEU A 64 -24.01 -17.06 -3.80
CA LEU A 64 -25.16 -16.76 -2.94
C LEU A 64 -26.37 -17.65 -3.24
N VAL A 65 -26.61 -17.96 -4.52
CA VAL A 65 -27.67 -18.91 -4.91
C VAL A 65 -27.29 -20.34 -4.51
N LEU A 66 -25.99 -20.68 -4.56
CA LEU A 66 -25.46 -21.99 -4.23
C LEU A 66 -25.11 -22.18 -2.74
N VAL A 67 -25.50 -21.27 -1.85
CA VAL A 67 -25.06 -21.29 -0.44
C VAL A 67 -25.35 -22.62 0.26
N ASN A 68 -26.49 -23.25 -0.03
CA ASN A 68 -26.88 -24.55 0.53
C ASN A 68 -26.13 -25.73 -0.09
N SER A 69 -25.47 -25.52 -1.23
CA SER A 69 -24.68 -26.50 -1.95
C SER A 69 -23.18 -26.41 -1.67
N LEU A 70 -22.72 -25.36 -0.97
CA LEU A 70 -21.34 -25.26 -0.52
C LEU A 70 -20.93 -26.50 0.31
N PRO A 71 -19.64 -26.90 0.28
CA PRO A 71 -19.13 -27.96 1.13
C PRO A 71 -19.39 -27.63 2.59
N ARG A 72 -19.46 -28.66 3.44
CA ARG A 72 -19.54 -28.52 4.89
C ARG A 72 -18.25 -29.02 5.49
N VAL A 73 -17.80 -28.38 6.56
CA VAL A 73 -16.59 -28.79 7.29
C VAL A 73 -16.64 -30.26 7.76
N GLU A 74 -17.83 -30.78 8.06
CA GLU A 74 -18.04 -32.17 8.48
C GLU A 74 -17.83 -33.19 7.35
N ASP A 75 -18.06 -32.77 6.10
CA ASP A 75 -18.01 -33.62 4.92
C ASP A 75 -16.63 -33.56 4.25
N ASP A 76 -16.06 -32.35 4.13
CA ASP A 76 -14.78 -32.11 3.46
C ASP A 76 -14.13 -30.82 4.01
N VAL A 77 -13.13 -31.00 4.87
CA VAL A 77 -12.41 -29.90 5.54
C VAL A 77 -11.59 -29.09 4.53
N GLU A 78 -10.99 -29.73 3.54
CA GLU A 78 -10.12 -29.06 2.55
C GLU A 78 -10.95 -28.17 1.64
N ALA A 79 -12.07 -28.70 1.12
CA ALA A 79 -13.00 -27.92 0.31
C ALA A 79 -13.63 -26.76 1.10
N TRP A 80 -13.98 -26.99 2.37
CA TRP A 80 -14.47 -25.92 3.25
C TRP A 80 -13.42 -24.82 3.43
N LEU A 81 -12.17 -25.18 3.70
CA LEU A 81 -11.08 -24.21 3.88
C LEU A 81 -10.81 -23.41 2.61
N GLN A 82 -10.89 -24.03 1.43
CA GLN A 82 -10.76 -23.35 0.15
C GLN A 82 -11.86 -22.29 -0.05
N VAL A 83 -13.11 -22.64 0.27
CA VAL A 83 -14.23 -21.67 0.20
C VAL A 83 -14.02 -20.55 1.21
N ALA A 84 -13.70 -20.89 2.46
CA ALA A 84 -13.46 -19.92 3.52
C ALA A 84 -12.32 -18.95 3.15
N HIS A 85 -11.21 -19.46 2.62
CA HIS A 85 -10.10 -18.65 2.13
C HIS A 85 -10.54 -17.64 1.06
N ARG A 86 -11.19 -18.12 0.00
CA ARG A 86 -11.59 -17.28 -1.14
C ARG A 86 -12.62 -16.23 -0.74
N LEU A 87 -13.61 -16.61 0.08
CA LEU A 87 -14.61 -15.66 0.58
C LEU A 87 -14.03 -14.69 1.60
N TRP A 88 -13.10 -15.12 2.45
CA TRP A 88 -12.41 -14.22 3.38
C TRP A 88 -11.71 -13.10 2.62
N VAL A 89 -10.94 -13.42 1.58
CA VAL A 89 -10.28 -12.41 0.74
C VAL A 89 -11.30 -11.52 0.02
N ALA A 90 -12.38 -12.11 -0.53
CA ALA A 90 -13.41 -11.35 -1.24
C ALA A 90 -14.15 -10.34 -0.34
N LYS A 91 -14.27 -10.57 0.97
CA LYS A 91 -14.83 -9.58 1.93
C LYS A 91 -14.00 -8.30 2.04
N HIS A 92 -12.76 -8.35 1.59
CA HIS A 92 -11.84 -7.22 1.56
C HIS A 92 -11.57 -6.73 0.14
N ASP A 93 -12.46 -7.05 -0.82
CA ASP A 93 -12.33 -6.58 -2.19
C ASP A 93 -12.21 -5.05 -2.27
N VAL A 94 -11.42 -4.56 -3.23
CA VAL A 94 -11.23 -3.13 -3.48
C VAL A 94 -12.54 -2.44 -3.91
N ALA A 95 -13.50 -3.18 -4.46
CA ALA A 95 -14.82 -2.69 -4.79
C ALA A 95 -15.79 -2.98 -3.65
N GLU A 96 -16.35 -1.92 -3.06
CA GLU A 96 -17.24 -2.00 -1.90
C GLU A 96 -18.46 -2.90 -2.14
N ASP A 97 -19.06 -2.85 -3.33
CA ASP A 97 -20.21 -3.71 -3.70
C ASP A 97 -19.85 -5.21 -3.68
N VAL A 98 -18.63 -5.56 -4.13
CA VAL A 98 -18.14 -6.95 -4.14
C VAL A 98 -17.86 -7.40 -2.70
N ALA A 99 -17.21 -6.54 -1.91
CA ALA A 99 -16.95 -6.80 -0.49
C ALA A 99 -18.25 -7.04 0.30
N ASN A 100 -19.28 -6.22 0.04
CA ASN A 100 -20.59 -6.35 0.67
C ASN A 100 -21.30 -7.67 0.31
N LEU A 101 -21.25 -8.08 -0.97
CA LEU A 101 -21.80 -9.38 -1.40
C LEU A 101 -21.05 -10.55 -0.76
N ALA A 102 -19.72 -10.47 -0.66
CA ALA A 102 -18.91 -11.49 -0.01
C ALA A 102 -19.22 -11.58 1.49
N GLN A 103 -19.44 -10.44 2.15
CA GLN A 103 -19.86 -10.40 3.55
C GLN A 103 -21.26 -11.01 3.75
N GLU A 104 -22.21 -10.73 2.85
CA GLU A 104 -23.54 -11.36 2.89
C GLU A 104 -23.42 -12.89 2.79
N LEU A 105 -22.65 -13.38 1.81
CA LEU A 105 -22.43 -14.81 1.61
C LEU A 105 -21.73 -15.46 2.80
N TRP A 106 -20.68 -14.81 3.33
CA TRP A 106 -19.96 -15.27 4.52
C TRP A 106 -20.89 -15.48 5.71
N THR A 107 -21.78 -14.51 5.96
CA THR A 107 -22.78 -14.60 7.03
C THR A 107 -23.82 -15.67 6.77
N LYS A 108 -24.35 -15.78 5.54
CA LYS A 108 -25.33 -16.82 5.18
C LYS A 108 -24.77 -18.24 5.25
N ALA A 109 -23.51 -18.41 4.90
CA ALA A 109 -22.80 -19.68 5.00
C ALA A 109 -22.35 -20.00 6.43
N ASN A 110 -22.56 -19.09 7.39
CA ASN A 110 -22.14 -19.20 8.79
C ASN A 110 -20.63 -19.54 8.92
N MET A 111 -19.81 -18.82 8.16
CA MET A 111 -18.37 -19.01 8.14
C MET A 111 -17.66 -18.27 9.25
N GLU A 112 -16.58 -18.87 9.74
CA GLU A 112 -15.69 -18.31 10.75
C GLU A 112 -14.27 -18.26 10.19
N ALA A 113 -13.52 -17.23 10.59
CA ALA A 113 -12.15 -17.05 10.16
C ALA A 113 -11.23 -17.74 11.15
N ASP A 114 -10.26 -18.48 10.62
CA ASP A 114 -9.27 -19.20 11.40
C ASP A 114 -7.86 -18.81 10.96
N GLY A 115 -6.91 -18.81 11.89
CA GLY A 115 -5.51 -18.48 11.61
C GLY A 115 -4.87 -19.34 10.50
N ALA A 116 -5.37 -20.56 10.28
CA ALA A 116 -4.95 -21.45 9.20
C ALA A 116 -5.17 -20.88 7.78
N LEU A 117 -5.99 -19.83 7.63
CA LEU A 117 -6.17 -19.13 6.36
C LEU A 117 -4.94 -18.29 5.96
N SER A 118 -4.05 -17.96 6.91
CA SER A 118 -2.92 -17.05 6.69
C SER A 118 -2.02 -17.45 5.52
N ASP A 119 -1.65 -18.72 5.42
CA ASP A 119 -0.79 -19.23 4.33
C ASP A 119 -1.42 -19.04 2.95
N GLY A 120 -2.72 -19.32 2.83
CA GLY A 120 -3.47 -19.10 1.60
C GLY A 120 -3.50 -17.62 1.22
N ILE A 121 -3.78 -16.74 2.19
CA ILE A 121 -3.87 -15.29 1.98
C ILE A 121 -2.51 -14.69 1.61
N LEU A 122 -1.41 -15.21 2.14
CA LEU A 122 -0.06 -14.81 1.73
C LEU A 122 0.20 -15.09 0.24
N GLY A 123 -0.38 -16.17 -0.31
CA GLY A 123 -0.41 -16.42 -1.74
C GLY A 123 -1.14 -15.33 -2.53
N ASP A 124 -2.22 -14.78 -1.98
CA ASP A 124 -2.99 -13.68 -2.62
C ASP A 124 -2.25 -12.35 -2.61
N VAL A 125 -1.46 -12.08 -1.57
CA VAL A 125 -0.61 -10.89 -1.47
C VAL A 125 0.33 -10.79 -2.67
N VAL A 126 0.78 -11.92 -3.23
CA VAL A 126 1.68 -11.94 -4.39
C VAL A 126 0.99 -12.29 -5.72
N HIS A 127 -0.34 -12.32 -5.74
CA HIS A 127 -1.13 -12.69 -6.92
C HIS A 127 -0.92 -11.72 -8.10
N PRO A 128 -0.94 -12.16 -9.37
CA PRO A 128 -0.73 -11.26 -10.53
C PRO A 128 -1.81 -10.17 -10.68
N VAL A 129 -3.03 -10.40 -10.19
CA VAL A 129 -4.13 -9.43 -10.25
C VAL A 129 -4.07 -8.43 -9.10
N ALA A 130 -4.00 -7.13 -9.42
CA ALA A 130 -3.85 -6.06 -8.44
C ALA A 130 -4.98 -5.99 -7.40
N ALA A 131 -6.23 -6.21 -7.82
CA ALA A 131 -7.37 -6.23 -6.90
C ALA A 131 -7.25 -7.35 -5.86
N VAL A 132 -6.75 -8.53 -6.26
CA VAL A 132 -6.53 -9.67 -5.36
C VAL A 132 -5.40 -9.38 -4.39
N ARG A 133 -4.28 -8.76 -4.83
CA ARG A 133 -3.19 -8.37 -3.92
C ARG A 133 -3.66 -7.40 -2.84
N ALA A 134 -4.43 -6.38 -3.23
CA ALA A 134 -4.94 -5.38 -2.31
C ALA A 134 -5.94 -6.00 -1.31
N ALA A 135 -6.84 -6.86 -1.79
CA ALA A 135 -7.77 -7.60 -0.94
C ALA A 135 -7.04 -8.57 0.00
N GLY A 136 -6.05 -9.31 -0.49
CA GLY A 136 -5.21 -10.21 0.29
C GLY A 136 -4.44 -9.47 1.40
N ALA A 137 -3.85 -8.32 1.08
CA ALA A 137 -3.18 -7.47 2.07
C ALA A 137 -4.12 -7.02 3.21
N ALA A 138 -5.33 -6.56 2.88
CA ALA A 138 -6.33 -6.16 3.86
C ALA A 138 -6.88 -7.35 4.66
N ALA A 139 -7.14 -8.48 3.99
CA ALA A 139 -7.61 -9.72 4.60
C ALA A 139 -6.60 -10.32 5.58
N LEU A 140 -5.31 -10.24 5.25
CA LEU A 140 -4.23 -10.71 6.11
C LEU A 140 -4.14 -9.89 7.40
N ALA A 141 -4.22 -8.56 7.29
CA ALA A 141 -4.22 -7.68 8.46
C ALA A 141 -5.49 -7.85 9.31
N SER A 142 -6.65 -8.04 8.67
CA SER A 142 -7.89 -8.34 9.41
C SER A 142 -7.81 -9.66 10.16
N LEU A 143 -7.22 -10.70 9.56
CA LEU A 143 -7.02 -11.99 10.22
C LEU A 143 -6.03 -11.87 11.40
N ALA A 144 -4.90 -11.19 11.19
CA ALA A 144 -3.88 -10.99 12.21
C ALA A 144 -4.36 -10.13 13.38
N LYS A 145 -5.35 -9.25 13.16
CA LYS A 145 -5.97 -8.45 14.24
C LYS A 145 -6.66 -9.34 15.28
N ASP A 146 -7.33 -10.39 14.83
CA ASP A 146 -8.04 -11.33 15.70
C ASP A 146 -7.11 -12.47 16.19
N ASN A 147 -5.91 -12.59 15.61
CA ASN A 147 -4.89 -13.59 15.94
C ASN A 147 -3.50 -12.92 16.12
N PRO A 148 -3.26 -12.19 17.22
CA PRO A 148 -2.06 -11.34 17.39
C PRO A 148 -0.73 -12.11 17.35
N ASP A 149 -0.74 -13.39 17.69
CA ASP A 149 0.37 -14.32 17.60
C ASP A 149 0.86 -14.56 16.15
N LEU A 150 0.01 -14.29 15.15
CA LEU A 150 0.38 -14.38 13.73
C LEU A 150 1.13 -13.14 13.22
N VAL A 151 1.05 -11.99 13.90
CA VAL A 151 1.57 -10.70 13.39
C VAL A 151 3.07 -10.79 13.09
N ALA A 152 3.87 -11.30 14.04
CA ALA A 152 5.32 -11.40 13.86
C ALA A 152 5.72 -12.46 12.81
N PRO A 153 5.19 -13.71 12.85
CA PRO A 153 5.43 -14.71 11.79
C PRO A 153 5.08 -14.20 10.39
N ILE A 154 3.88 -13.61 10.21
CA ILE A 154 3.45 -13.05 8.93
C ILE A 154 4.43 -11.96 8.46
N THR A 155 4.83 -11.06 9.37
CA THR A 155 5.78 -9.98 9.02
C THR A 155 7.11 -10.53 8.53
N ILE A 156 7.65 -11.56 9.18
CA ILE A 156 8.89 -12.22 8.78
C ILE A 156 8.73 -12.86 7.40
N GLN A 157 7.65 -13.62 7.18
CA GLN A 157 7.38 -14.29 5.92
C GLN A 157 7.18 -13.31 4.75
N LEU A 158 6.59 -12.13 5.01
CA LEU A 158 6.48 -11.05 4.05
C LEU A 158 7.87 -10.49 3.65
N ILE A 159 8.79 -10.32 4.61
CA ILE A 159 10.16 -9.89 4.34
C ILE A 159 10.90 -10.94 3.50
N GLU A 160 10.76 -12.23 3.83
CA GLU A 160 11.35 -13.34 3.08
C GLU A 160 10.80 -13.39 1.65
N THR A 161 9.48 -13.31 1.49
CA THR A 161 8.80 -13.25 0.19
C THR A 161 9.29 -12.09 -0.67
N PHE A 162 9.50 -10.91 -0.08
CA PHE A 162 10.08 -9.76 -0.80
C PHE A 162 11.48 -10.05 -1.32
N LYS A 163 12.34 -10.63 -0.47
CA LYS A 163 13.72 -10.97 -0.83
C LYS A 163 13.76 -12.01 -1.93
N GLU A 164 12.96 -13.07 -1.84
CA GLU A 164 12.83 -14.09 -2.88
C GLU A 164 12.39 -13.47 -4.22
N LYS A 165 11.37 -12.60 -4.19
CA LYS A 165 10.86 -11.93 -5.40
C LYS A 165 11.76 -10.80 -5.92
N THR A 166 12.89 -10.51 -5.25
CA THR A 166 13.89 -9.56 -5.76
C THR A 166 14.76 -10.20 -6.85
N GLU A 167 14.83 -11.53 -6.89
CA GLU A 167 15.47 -12.26 -7.98
C GLU A 167 14.67 -12.12 -9.28
N MET A 168 15.35 -11.74 -10.36
CA MET A 168 14.72 -11.67 -11.69
C MET A 168 14.70 -13.05 -12.32
N THR A 169 13.66 -13.31 -13.11
CA THR A 169 13.71 -14.44 -14.03
C THR A 169 14.86 -14.20 -15.02
N PRO A 170 15.84 -15.11 -15.14
CA PRO A 170 17.02 -14.88 -15.96
C PRO A 170 16.64 -14.81 -17.45
N ALA A 171 17.43 -14.06 -18.21
CA ALA A 171 17.27 -13.98 -19.66
C ALA A 171 17.51 -15.36 -20.31
N VAL A 172 16.65 -15.74 -21.25
CA VAL A 172 16.84 -16.97 -22.04
C VAL A 172 17.78 -16.67 -23.19
N ARG A 173 18.82 -17.49 -23.34
CA ARG A 173 19.86 -17.32 -24.37
C ARG A 173 19.86 -18.49 -25.35
N ASP A 174 20.16 -18.20 -26.61
CA ASP A 174 20.33 -19.24 -27.62
C ASP A 174 21.70 -19.94 -27.51
N LYS A 175 21.93 -20.92 -28.39
CA LYS A 175 23.21 -21.66 -28.48
C LYS A 175 24.42 -20.80 -28.88
N TYR A 176 24.22 -19.54 -29.24
CA TYR A 176 25.25 -18.56 -29.60
C TYR A 176 25.36 -17.43 -28.56
N ASP A 177 24.81 -17.63 -27.35
CA ASP A 177 24.80 -16.67 -26.24
C ASP A 177 24.05 -15.35 -26.54
N ARG A 178 23.11 -15.37 -27.51
CA ARG A 178 22.25 -14.21 -27.80
C ARG A 178 20.99 -14.26 -26.95
N VAL A 179 20.61 -13.12 -26.38
CA VAL A 179 19.36 -12.99 -25.62
C VAL A 179 18.17 -13.15 -26.57
N VAL A 180 17.31 -14.12 -26.26
CA VAL A 180 16.06 -14.40 -26.98
C VAL A 180 14.86 -13.90 -26.17
N VAL A 181 14.92 -14.05 -24.85
CA VAL A 181 13.92 -13.52 -23.91
C VAL A 181 14.67 -12.71 -22.86
N GLU A 182 14.30 -11.45 -22.71
CA GLU A 182 14.88 -10.58 -21.68
C GLU A 182 14.58 -11.07 -20.27
N ALA A 183 15.41 -10.66 -19.32
CA ALA A 183 15.14 -10.93 -17.92
C ALA A 183 13.85 -10.21 -17.49
N VAL A 184 13.00 -10.89 -16.71
CA VAL A 184 11.70 -10.36 -16.27
C VAL A 184 11.73 -10.05 -14.78
N ASP A 185 11.30 -8.84 -14.42
CA ASP A 185 11.11 -8.42 -13.04
C ASP A 185 9.66 -8.70 -12.60
N LEU A 186 9.47 -9.64 -11.67
CA LEU A 186 8.16 -9.98 -11.09
C LEU A 186 7.84 -9.09 -9.88
N TRP A 187 7.86 -7.78 -10.12
CA TRP A 187 7.77 -6.74 -9.10
C TRP A 187 6.40 -6.67 -8.40
N GLU A 188 5.35 -7.18 -9.04
CA GLU A 188 3.97 -7.10 -8.55
C GLU A 188 3.80 -7.73 -7.16
N GLY A 189 4.48 -8.85 -6.92
CA GLY A 189 4.44 -9.50 -5.60
C GLY A 189 5.15 -8.67 -4.53
N ARG A 190 6.25 -8.00 -4.86
CA ARG A 190 6.94 -7.07 -3.94
C ARG A 190 6.07 -5.87 -3.60
N ALA A 191 5.31 -5.36 -4.57
CA ALA A 191 4.32 -4.31 -4.34
C ALA A 191 3.16 -4.79 -3.43
N GLY A 192 2.73 -6.05 -3.56
CA GLY A 192 1.74 -6.64 -2.67
C GLY A 192 2.24 -6.79 -1.24
N VAL A 193 3.48 -7.23 -1.05
CA VAL A 193 4.12 -7.28 0.28
C VAL A 193 4.08 -5.90 0.95
N ALA A 194 4.41 -4.84 0.22
CA ALA A 194 4.34 -3.48 0.75
C ALA A 194 2.93 -3.11 1.23
N MET A 195 1.88 -3.46 0.47
CA MET A 195 0.49 -3.25 0.88
C MET A 195 0.16 -4.02 2.16
N ALA A 196 0.58 -5.28 2.28
CA ALA A 196 0.34 -6.10 3.47
C ALA A 196 1.02 -5.50 4.71
N LEU A 197 2.29 -5.09 4.59
CA LEU A 197 3.03 -4.42 5.67
C LEU A 197 2.36 -3.09 6.07
N GLN A 198 1.83 -2.34 5.11
CA GLN A 198 1.09 -1.11 5.38
C GLN A 198 -0.18 -1.38 6.20
N GLN A 199 -0.94 -2.42 5.87
CA GLN A 199 -2.17 -2.80 6.58
C GLN A 199 -1.88 -3.38 7.98
N LEU A 200 -0.78 -4.13 8.13
CA LEU A 200 -0.33 -4.68 9.41
C LEU A 200 0.23 -3.62 10.36
N ALA A 201 0.64 -2.46 9.84
CA ALA A 201 1.35 -1.43 10.61
C ALA A 201 0.74 -1.12 11.99
N PRO A 202 -0.58 -0.96 12.17
CA PRO A 202 -1.17 -0.68 13.49
C PRO A 202 -1.03 -1.81 14.51
N LEU A 203 -0.80 -3.04 14.07
CA LEU A 203 -0.78 -4.25 14.90
C LEU A 203 0.64 -4.63 15.38
N LEU A 204 1.66 -3.98 14.84
CA LEU A 204 3.05 -4.33 15.10
C LEU A 204 3.47 -4.07 16.54
N THR A 205 4.39 -4.89 17.04
CA THR A 205 5.11 -4.63 18.29
C THR A 205 6.34 -3.76 18.05
N THR A 206 6.86 -3.12 19.10
CA THR A 206 8.09 -2.30 19.01
C THR A 206 9.29 -3.10 18.47
N GLU A 207 9.41 -4.38 18.82
CA GLU A 207 10.42 -5.29 18.28
C GLU A 207 10.26 -5.47 16.77
N THR A 208 9.05 -5.76 16.30
CA THR A 208 8.75 -5.95 14.88
C THR A 208 8.98 -4.66 14.08
N VAL A 209 8.68 -3.50 14.67
CA VAL A 209 8.96 -2.18 14.07
C VAL A 209 10.46 -1.99 13.82
N VAL A 210 11.32 -2.38 14.77
CA VAL A 210 12.78 -2.29 14.61
C VAL A 210 13.27 -3.26 13.53
N THR A 211 12.73 -4.48 13.49
CA THR A 211 13.01 -5.45 12.41
C THR A 211 12.66 -4.87 11.04
N LEU A 212 11.47 -4.28 10.90
CA LEU A 212 11.03 -3.66 9.65
C LEU A 212 11.88 -2.44 9.26
N ALA A 213 12.32 -1.62 10.22
CA ALA A 213 13.21 -0.50 9.90
C ALA A 213 14.55 -0.96 9.32
N ASN A 214 15.09 -2.08 9.83
CA ASN A 214 16.31 -2.70 9.30
C ASN A 214 16.08 -3.41 7.96
N PHE A 215 14.84 -3.66 7.55
CA PHE A 215 14.48 -4.17 6.23
C PHE A 215 14.22 -3.03 5.23
N PHE A 216 13.43 -2.02 5.61
CA PHE A 216 13.02 -0.94 4.72
C PHE A 216 14.22 -0.18 4.14
N VAL A 217 15.18 0.19 4.98
CA VAL A 217 16.25 1.12 4.61
C VAL A 217 17.30 0.50 3.67
N PRO A 218 17.90 -0.67 3.98
CA PRO A 218 18.90 -1.25 3.08
C PRO A 218 18.29 -1.96 1.87
N ASP A 219 17.09 -2.53 2.00
CA ASP A 219 16.52 -3.41 0.97
C ASP A 219 15.32 -2.75 0.27
N ALA A 220 14.23 -2.50 0.98
CA ALA A 220 12.92 -2.29 0.35
C ALA A 220 12.71 -0.91 -0.30
N LEU A 221 13.18 0.17 0.34
CA LEU A 221 13.08 1.54 -0.18
C LEU A 221 13.99 1.77 -1.39
N GLY A 222 14.99 0.89 -1.58
CA GLY A 222 15.91 0.86 -2.70
C GLY A 222 15.49 -0.05 -3.86
N ASP A 223 14.24 -0.51 -3.88
CA ASP A 223 13.76 -1.39 -4.95
C ASP A 223 14.02 -0.79 -6.34
N ARG A 224 14.30 -1.63 -7.33
CA ARG A 224 14.53 -1.18 -8.72
C ARG A 224 13.27 -0.61 -9.36
N ASN A 225 12.10 -1.13 -8.99
CA ASN A 225 10.81 -0.70 -9.51
C ASN A 225 10.25 0.47 -8.70
N ALA A 226 9.85 1.54 -9.38
CA ALA A 226 9.37 2.77 -8.74
C ALA A 226 8.06 2.55 -7.96
N GLU A 227 7.13 1.74 -8.46
CA GLU A 227 5.87 1.44 -7.78
C GLU A 227 6.12 0.71 -6.45
N VAL A 228 7.08 -0.23 -6.44
CA VAL A 228 7.46 -0.94 -5.22
C VAL A 228 8.08 0.03 -4.21
N ARG A 229 9.01 0.91 -4.63
CA ARG A 229 9.59 1.93 -3.74
C ARG A 229 8.52 2.83 -3.11
N ASN A 230 7.56 3.29 -3.91
CA ASN A 230 6.48 4.15 -3.45
C ASN A 230 5.61 3.46 -2.40
N LYS A 231 5.20 2.21 -2.65
CA LYS A 231 4.39 1.44 -1.70
C LYS A 231 5.17 1.07 -0.44
N MET A 232 6.46 0.79 -0.55
CA MET A 232 7.31 0.55 0.62
C MET A 232 7.49 1.79 1.47
N LEU A 233 7.57 2.99 0.86
CA LEU A 233 7.55 4.25 1.60
C LEU A 233 6.21 4.46 2.32
N GLU A 234 5.09 4.19 1.65
CA GLU A 234 3.75 4.24 2.27
C GLU A 234 3.64 3.27 3.46
N ALA A 235 4.13 2.04 3.33
CA ALA A 235 4.19 1.06 4.40
C ALA A 235 5.05 1.54 5.58
N ALA A 236 6.29 1.98 5.31
CA ALA A 236 7.19 2.49 6.34
C ALA A 236 6.62 3.74 7.03
N MET A 237 5.93 4.61 6.30
CA MET A 237 5.23 5.77 6.86
C MET A 237 4.07 5.36 7.77
N SER A 238 3.27 4.35 7.40
CA SER A 238 2.25 3.80 8.29
C SER A 238 2.86 3.26 9.57
N VAL A 239 3.97 2.51 9.49
CA VAL A 239 4.68 1.98 10.66
C VAL A 239 5.17 3.11 11.58
N VAL A 240 5.84 4.12 11.03
CA VAL A 240 6.32 5.28 11.80
C VAL A 240 5.16 6.08 12.40
N ASN A 241 4.05 6.24 11.68
CA ASN A 241 2.89 6.97 12.17
C ASN A 241 2.19 6.24 13.33
N SER A 242 2.15 4.91 13.30
CA SER A 242 1.53 4.10 14.33
C SER A 242 2.39 3.97 15.59
N HIS A 243 3.72 3.87 15.45
CA HIS A 243 4.62 3.48 16.57
C HIS A 243 5.75 4.47 16.83
N GLY A 244 5.79 5.61 16.13
CA GLY A 244 6.92 6.53 16.16
C GLY A 244 7.20 7.11 17.54
N LYS A 245 6.17 7.30 18.36
CA LYS A 245 6.33 7.83 19.72
C LYS A 245 7.11 6.89 20.63
N GLU A 246 6.83 5.59 20.55
CA GLU A 246 7.44 4.56 21.37
C GLU A 246 8.82 4.15 20.83
N THR A 247 9.07 4.38 19.54
CA THR A 247 10.24 3.83 18.83
C THR A 247 11.24 4.88 18.33
N VAL A 248 10.99 6.18 18.56
CA VAL A 248 11.85 7.29 18.09
C VAL A 248 13.34 7.10 18.42
N ASN A 249 13.65 6.69 19.65
CA ASN A 249 15.03 6.50 20.11
C ASN A 249 15.72 5.30 19.43
N SER A 250 14.96 4.31 18.98
CA SER A 250 15.47 3.12 18.28
C SER A 250 15.56 3.34 16.77
N LEU A 251 14.62 4.09 16.18
CA LEU A 251 14.53 4.29 14.74
C LEU A 251 15.42 5.43 14.22
N LEU A 252 15.52 6.55 14.94
CA LEU A 252 16.37 7.68 14.51
C LEU A 252 17.82 7.26 14.23
N PRO A 253 18.50 6.48 15.10
CA PRO A 253 19.86 6.04 14.83
C PRO A 253 20.01 5.20 13.56
N VAL A 254 19.00 4.38 13.21
CA VAL A 254 19.01 3.57 11.99
C VAL A 254 19.00 4.48 10.75
N PHE A 255 18.13 5.48 10.74
CA PHE A 255 18.02 6.44 9.65
C PHE A 255 19.25 7.36 9.54
N GLU A 256 19.74 7.87 10.67
CA GLU A 256 20.96 8.68 10.73
C GLU A 256 22.19 7.91 10.21
N LYS A 257 22.35 6.67 10.66
CA LYS A 257 23.43 5.79 10.19
C LYS A 257 23.38 5.64 8.67
N PHE A 258 22.21 5.34 8.10
CA PHE A 258 22.08 5.20 6.66
C PHE A 258 22.44 6.49 5.92
N LEU A 259 21.91 7.65 6.31
CA LEU A 259 22.22 8.91 5.63
C LEU A 259 23.71 9.28 5.70
N ASN A 260 24.42 8.87 6.76
CA ASN A 260 25.85 9.11 6.92
C ASN A 260 26.71 8.12 6.13
N THR A 261 26.24 6.89 5.90
CA THR A 261 27.01 5.83 5.22
C THR A 261 26.62 5.62 3.76
N ALA A 262 25.47 6.14 3.30
CA ALA A 262 24.94 5.91 1.96
C ALA A 262 25.89 6.47 0.88
N PRO A 263 26.36 5.65 -0.09
CA PRO A 263 27.34 6.07 -1.10
C PRO A 263 26.84 7.24 -1.94
N ASN A 264 27.60 8.34 -2.05
CA ASN A 264 27.21 9.56 -2.78
C ASN A 264 27.11 9.35 -4.30
N HIS A 265 26.11 8.58 -4.71
CA HIS A 265 25.79 8.18 -6.06
C HIS A 265 24.28 8.33 -6.27
N ALA A 266 23.89 8.74 -7.48
CA ALA A 266 22.50 9.06 -7.82
C ALA A 266 21.53 7.87 -7.65
N SER A 267 22.04 6.63 -7.73
CA SER A 267 21.25 5.42 -7.49
C SER A 267 20.66 5.33 -6.08
N TYR A 268 21.22 6.05 -5.11
CA TYR A 268 20.74 6.08 -3.72
C TYR A 268 19.83 7.28 -3.43
N ASP A 269 19.60 8.19 -4.39
CA ASP A 269 18.85 9.42 -4.13
C ASP A 269 17.42 9.12 -3.71
N ALA A 270 16.73 8.20 -4.40
CA ALA A 270 15.38 7.79 -4.03
C ALA A 270 15.31 7.28 -2.58
N VAL A 271 16.29 6.46 -2.17
CA VAL A 271 16.35 5.90 -0.81
C VAL A 271 16.64 6.99 0.22
N ARG A 272 17.57 7.92 -0.08
CA ARG A 272 17.84 9.07 0.78
C ARG A 272 16.59 9.90 1.00
N GLN A 273 15.84 10.20 -0.06
CA GLN A 273 14.61 10.99 0.05
C GLN A 273 13.58 10.27 0.92
N SER A 274 13.38 8.97 0.72
CA SER A 274 12.51 8.15 1.57
C SER A 274 12.94 8.19 3.04
N VAL A 275 14.22 8.04 3.33
CA VAL A 275 14.75 8.10 4.71
C VAL A 275 14.60 9.49 5.33
N ILE A 276 14.80 10.56 4.56
CA ILE A 276 14.56 11.94 5.02
C ILE A 276 13.09 12.14 5.39
N ILE A 277 12.15 11.64 4.59
CA ILE A 277 10.71 11.67 4.88
C ILE A 277 10.39 10.90 6.17
N LEU A 278 10.92 9.69 6.32
CA LEU A 278 10.71 8.88 7.52
C LEU A 278 11.27 9.56 8.78
N MET A 279 12.47 10.15 8.70
CA MET A 279 13.03 10.96 9.79
C MET A 279 12.15 12.16 10.12
N GLY A 280 11.64 12.87 9.12
CA GLY A 280 10.72 13.99 9.31
C GLY A 280 9.43 13.59 10.00
N SER A 281 8.84 12.47 9.60
CA SER A 281 7.64 11.91 10.24
C SER A 281 7.91 11.51 11.68
N LEU A 282 9.07 10.92 11.95
CA LEU A 282 9.46 10.50 13.30
C LEU A 282 9.77 11.68 14.22
N ALA A 283 10.39 12.74 13.68
CA ALA A 283 10.80 13.92 14.43
C ALA A 283 9.64 14.67 15.11
N LYS A 284 8.40 14.50 14.63
CA LYS A 284 7.21 15.10 15.27
C LYS A 284 6.96 14.57 16.69
N HIS A 285 7.60 13.45 17.05
CA HIS A 285 7.51 12.82 18.37
C HIS A 285 8.65 13.25 19.31
N LEU A 286 9.62 14.02 18.83
CA LEU A 286 10.70 14.58 19.66
C LEU A 286 10.18 15.73 20.53
N GLU A 287 10.91 16.00 21.63
CA GLU A 287 10.68 17.22 22.39
C GLU A 287 11.01 18.45 21.54
N HIS A 288 10.25 19.55 21.72
CA HIS A 288 10.42 20.76 20.91
C HIS A 288 11.82 21.39 21.01
N SER A 289 12.53 21.14 22.11
CA SER A 289 13.90 21.61 22.33
C SER A 289 14.97 20.64 21.82
N ASP A 290 14.59 19.51 21.21
CA ASP A 290 15.55 18.51 20.74
C ASP A 290 16.44 19.10 19.63
N PRO A 291 17.78 19.07 19.80
CA PRO A 291 18.71 19.69 18.86
C PRO A 291 18.69 19.04 17.47
N LYS A 292 18.10 17.86 17.31
CA LYS A 292 18.00 17.15 16.03
C LYS A 292 16.92 17.71 15.11
N ILE A 293 15.93 18.43 15.64
CA ILE A 293 14.81 18.93 14.83
C ILE A 293 15.30 19.89 13.73
N LYS A 294 16.13 20.88 14.07
CA LYS A 294 16.64 21.87 13.11
C LYS A 294 17.39 21.22 11.92
N PRO A 295 18.37 20.31 12.13
CA PRO A 295 18.99 19.56 11.04
C PRO A 295 18.01 18.74 10.18
N ILE A 296 17.00 18.12 10.79
CA ILE A 296 16.00 17.32 10.06
C ILE A 296 15.15 18.23 9.16
N VAL A 297 14.70 19.37 9.67
CA VAL A 297 13.98 20.39 8.89
C VAL A 297 14.82 20.87 7.73
N ALA A 298 16.12 21.14 7.93
CA ALA A 298 16.99 21.59 6.85
C ALA A 298 17.07 20.56 5.70
N LYS A 299 17.20 19.26 6.03
CA LYS A 299 17.17 18.16 5.04
C LYS A 299 15.80 18.04 4.34
N LEU A 300 14.70 18.22 5.06
CA LEU A 300 13.35 18.24 4.48
C LEU A 300 13.19 19.41 3.50
N VAL A 301 13.63 20.62 3.87
CA VAL A 301 13.56 21.79 2.98
C VAL A 301 14.42 21.60 1.73
N GLU A 302 15.57 20.94 1.84
CA GLU A 302 16.40 20.56 0.69
C GLU A 302 15.66 19.56 -0.21
N ALA A 303 15.04 18.53 0.37
CA ALA A 303 14.29 17.50 -0.34
C ALA A 303 13.13 18.04 -1.21
N LEU A 304 12.57 19.22 -0.87
CA LEU A 304 11.53 19.88 -1.69
C LEU A 304 11.96 20.19 -3.13
N HIS A 305 13.26 20.32 -3.40
CA HIS A 305 13.76 20.56 -4.76
C HIS A 305 13.68 19.31 -5.64
N THR A 306 13.43 18.13 -5.05
CA THR A 306 13.23 16.88 -5.81
C THR A 306 12.00 17.05 -6.71
N PRO A 307 12.09 16.87 -8.04
CA PRO A 307 10.97 17.06 -8.97
C PRO A 307 10.00 15.87 -8.96
N SER A 308 9.51 15.50 -7.77
CA SER A 308 8.53 14.45 -7.54
C SER A 308 7.44 14.98 -6.62
N GLN A 309 6.21 15.06 -7.14
CA GLN A 309 5.08 15.55 -6.36
C GLN A 309 4.87 14.72 -5.08
N GLN A 310 4.99 13.40 -5.17
CA GLN A 310 4.81 12.51 -4.03
C GLN A 310 5.83 12.80 -2.92
N VAL A 311 7.11 13.02 -3.29
CA VAL A 311 8.16 13.40 -2.33
C VAL A 311 7.86 14.77 -1.73
N GLN A 312 7.51 15.76 -2.55
CA GLN A 312 7.22 17.13 -2.10
C GLN A 312 6.03 17.20 -1.13
N GLU A 313 4.94 16.48 -1.43
CA GLU A 313 3.77 16.37 -0.56
C GLU A 313 4.12 15.68 0.77
N ALA A 314 4.86 14.57 0.72
CA ALA A 314 5.27 13.84 1.91
C ALA A 314 6.17 14.71 2.82
N VAL A 315 7.15 15.40 2.23
CA VAL A 315 8.02 16.35 2.92
C VAL A 315 7.21 17.48 3.55
N ALA A 316 6.27 18.08 2.82
CA ALA A 316 5.43 19.15 3.33
C ALA A 316 4.56 18.69 4.52
N ASN A 317 4.00 17.47 4.45
CA ASN A 317 3.25 16.86 5.55
C ASN A 317 4.12 16.58 6.79
N CYS A 318 5.41 16.27 6.59
CA CYS A 318 6.37 16.14 7.70
C CYS A 318 6.83 17.48 8.27
N LEU A 319 6.86 18.55 7.47
CA LEU A 319 7.39 19.85 7.88
C LEU A 319 6.48 20.59 8.86
N HIS A 320 5.16 20.67 8.60
CA HIS A 320 4.27 21.54 9.37
C HIS A 320 4.17 21.19 10.87
N PRO A 321 4.23 19.91 11.30
CA PRO A 321 4.27 19.58 12.73
C PRO A 321 5.56 20.00 13.42
N LEU A 322 6.66 20.20 12.68
CA LEU A 322 7.98 20.58 13.22
C LEU A 322 8.16 22.10 13.32
N VAL A 323 7.38 22.88 12.56
CA VAL A 323 7.42 24.35 12.53
C VAL A 323 7.38 25.01 13.91
N PRO A 324 6.58 24.55 14.89
CA PRO A 324 6.57 25.14 16.23
C PRO A 324 7.95 25.15 16.93
N ALA A 325 8.82 24.17 16.64
CA ALA A 325 10.15 24.05 17.23
C ALA A 325 11.22 24.90 16.52
N ILE A 326 10.90 25.50 15.37
CA ILE A 326 11.83 26.27 14.53
C ILE A 326 11.28 27.67 14.16
N ARG A 327 10.38 28.22 14.99
CA ARG A 327 9.67 29.48 14.68
C ARG A 327 10.60 30.65 14.40
N ASP A 328 11.76 30.68 15.04
CA ASP A 328 12.84 31.66 14.85
C ASP A 328 13.46 31.61 13.44
N GLU A 329 13.47 30.44 12.80
CA GLU A 329 14.04 30.24 11.47
C GLU A 329 13.03 30.41 10.33
N CYS A 330 11.73 30.31 10.64
CA CYS A 330 10.66 30.35 9.66
C CYS A 330 10.67 31.58 8.74
N PRO A 331 10.93 32.82 9.20
CA PRO A 331 11.00 33.98 8.30
C PRO A 331 12.07 33.84 7.21
N LYS A 332 13.23 33.27 7.55
CA LYS A 332 14.33 33.03 6.59
C LYS A 332 13.94 31.94 5.59
N LEU A 333 13.31 30.85 6.06
CA LEU A 333 12.84 29.76 5.21
C LEU A 333 11.75 30.23 4.24
N VAL A 334 10.78 31.03 4.71
CA VAL A 334 9.74 31.62 3.87
C VAL A 334 10.35 32.50 2.78
N SER A 335 11.28 33.38 3.14
CA SER A 335 11.97 34.21 2.14
C SER A 335 12.69 33.36 1.09
N LYS A 336 13.45 32.34 1.51
CA LYS A 336 14.15 31.44 0.58
C LYS A 336 13.19 30.71 -0.36
N LEU A 337 12.11 30.13 0.17
CA LEU A 337 11.14 29.41 -0.65
C LEU A 337 10.34 30.35 -1.55
N MET A 338 10.06 31.58 -1.13
CA MET A 338 9.41 32.58 -1.99
C MET A 338 10.29 32.95 -3.19
N THR A 339 11.59 33.15 -2.97
CA THR A 339 12.55 33.35 -4.07
C THR A 339 12.53 32.17 -5.04
N VAL A 340 12.61 30.93 -4.56
CA VAL A 340 12.56 29.74 -5.43
C VAL A 340 11.23 29.67 -6.19
N LEU A 341 10.10 29.92 -5.52
CA LEU A 341 8.77 29.90 -6.12
C LEU A 341 8.62 30.89 -7.27
N LEU A 342 9.16 32.10 -7.11
CA LEU A 342 8.96 33.20 -8.06
C LEU A 342 10.04 33.24 -9.16
N GLU A 343 11.27 32.84 -8.85
CA GLU A 343 12.43 33.07 -9.72
C GLU A 343 13.01 31.79 -10.35
N SER A 344 12.73 30.59 -9.80
CA SER A 344 13.29 29.36 -10.39
C SER A 344 12.69 29.10 -11.78
N GLU A 345 13.54 28.80 -12.76
CA GLU A 345 13.12 28.36 -14.09
C GLU A 345 12.55 26.94 -14.07
N ASN A 346 12.91 26.13 -13.08
CA ASN A 346 12.46 24.75 -12.94
C ASN A 346 11.08 24.66 -12.29
N TYR A 347 10.08 24.18 -13.05
CA TYR A 347 8.72 24.00 -12.55
C TYR A 347 8.63 23.08 -11.33
N GLY A 348 9.44 22.02 -11.28
CA GLY A 348 9.49 21.09 -10.15
C GLY A 348 9.93 21.79 -8.86
N GLU A 349 10.95 22.62 -8.94
CA GLU A 349 11.43 23.41 -7.78
C GLU A 349 10.40 24.44 -7.35
N ARG A 350 9.77 25.17 -8.29
CA ARG A 350 8.68 26.10 -7.97
C ARG A 350 7.53 25.40 -7.24
N LYS A 351 7.12 24.22 -7.75
CA LYS A 351 6.06 23.42 -7.13
C LYS A 351 6.45 22.94 -5.72
N GLY A 352 7.69 22.49 -5.54
CA GLY A 352 8.21 22.10 -4.22
C GLY A 352 8.24 23.25 -3.24
N ALA A 353 8.66 24.44 -3.70
CA ALA A 353 8.63 25.65 -2.90
C ALA A 353 7.22 26.05 -2.47
N ALA A 354 6.22 25.90 -3.36
CA ALA A 354 4.82 26.12 -3.01
C ALA A 354 4.32 25.19 -1.89
N TYR A 355 4.62 23.88 -1.98
CA TYR A 355 4.29 22.93 -0.90
C TYR A 355 4.99 23.28 0.41
N GLY A 356 6.26 23.65 0.36
CA GLY A 356 7.02 24.10 1.52
C GLY A 356 6.41 25.34 2.17
N LEU A 357 6.08 26.37 1.39
CA LEU A 357 5.43 27.59 1.89
C LEU A 357 4.09 27.29 2.53
N ALA A 358 3.26 26.47 1.89
CA ALA A 358 1.96 26.05 2.44
C ALA A 358 2.14 25.33 3.79
N SER A 359 3.15 24.45 3.90
CA SER A 359 3.48 23.75 5.13
C SER A 359 3.97 24.67 6.25
N LEU A 360 4.88 25.61 5.94
CA LEU A 360 5.34 26.62 6.90
C LEU A 360 4.18 27.50 7.41
N VAL A 361 3.30 27.96 6.51
CA VAL A 361 2.11 28.74 6.89
C VAL A 361 1.16 27.89 7.74
N LYS A 362 0.91 26.63 7.39
CA LYS A 362 0.08 25.72 8.17
C LYS A 362 0.62 25.52 9.58
N GLY A 363 1.94 25.40 9.73
CA GLY A 363 2.59 25.22 11.04
C GLY A 363 2.68 26.49 11.91
N MET A 364 2.84 27.66 11.28
CA MET A 364 2.85 28.95 12.01
C MET A 364 1.44 29.45 12.34
N GLY A 365 0.46 29.09 11.52
CA GLY A 365 -0.91 29.58 11.56
C GLY A 365 -1.18 30.70 10.54
N ILE A 366 -2.46 30.95 10.26
CA ILE A 366 -2.92 31.84 9.18
C ILE A 366 -2.38 33.28 9.26
N LEU A 367 -2.09 33.77 10.47
CA LEU A 367 -1.54 35.11 10.68
C LEU A 367 -0.16 35.31 10.03
N ALA A 368 0.59 34.22 9.81
CA ALA A 368 1.89 34.28 9.16
C ALA A 368 1.81 34.85 7.73
N LEU A 369 0.69 34.65 7.03
CA LEU A 369 0.48 35.22 5.69
C LEU A 369 0.60 36.74 5.68
N LYS A 370 0.10 37.40 6.74
CA LYS A 370 0.16 38.85 6.90
C LYS A 370 1.50 39.29 7.50
N GLN A 371 1.98 38.57 8.52
CA GLN A 371 3.22 38.93 9.24
C GLN A 371 4.47 38.85 8.36
N LEU A 372 4.49 37.91 7.42
CA LEU A 372 5.61 37.69 6.50
C LEU A 372 5.32 38.23 5.09
N ASP A 373 4.26 39.01 4.93
CA ASP A 373 3.88 39.68 3.69
C ASP A 373 3.75 38.73 2.47
N ILE A 374 3.36 37.48 2.71
CA ILE A 374 3.32 36.41 1.71
C ILE A 374 2.29 36.73 0.62
N MET A 375 1.10 37.18 1.02
CA MET A 375 0.00 37.47 0.08
C MET A 375 0.33 38.60 -0.88
N ASN A 376 1.00 39.66 -0.40
CA ASN A 376 1.37 40.80 -1.23
C ASN A 376 2.45 40.42 -2.25
N GLN A 377 3.46 39.65 -1.83
CA GLN A 377 4.49 39.13 -2.75
C GLN A 377 3.88 38.28 -3.86
N LEU A 378 2.97 37.35 -3.53
CA LEU A 378 2.26 36.53 -4.52
C LEU A 378 1.36 37.38 -5.44
N THR A 379 0.65 38.36 -4.90
CA THR A 379 -0.23 39.24 -5.69
C THR A 379 0.57 40.07 -6.70
N ASN A 380 1.69 40.65 -6.27
CA ASN A 380 2.56 41.43 -7.14
C ASN A 380 3.14 40.56 -8.26
N ALA A 381 3.56 39.33 -7.95
CA ALA A 381 4.10 38.41 -8.94
C ALA A 381 3.08 38.05 -10.04
N ILE A 382 1.79 37.89 -9.68
CA ILE A 382 0.74 37.60 -10.66
C ILE A 382 0.41 38.83 -11.53
N GLN A 383 0.55 40.04 -11.00
CA GLN A 383 0.27 41.28 -11.75
C GLN A 383 1.36 41.67 -12.74
N VAL A 384 2.56 41.09 -12.61
CA VAL A 384 3.72 41.34 -13.49
C VAL A 384 3.83 40.30 -14.62
N ILE A 385 3.03 39.22 -14.56
CA ILE A 385 2.79 38.27 -15.66
C ILE A 385 1.63 38.80 -16.50
#